data_AF-A0A7L2K8U7-F1
#
_entry.id   AF-A0A7L2K8U7-F1
#
_cell.length_a   1.000
_cell.length_b   1.000
_cell.length_c   1.000
_cell.angle_alpha   90.00
_cell.angle_beta   90.00
_cell.angle_gamma   90.00
#
_symmetry.space_group_name_H-M   'P 1'
#
loop_
_entity.id
_entity.type
_entity.pdbx_description
1 polymer ?
#
loop_
_entity_poly.entity_id
_entity_poly.type
_entity_poly.pdbx_seq_one_letter_code
_entity_poly.pdbx_strand_id
1 'polypeptide(L)'
;AVSDLQEEGKNAINAPMNPSAVDIHPEDTLLEENEERTMIDPNSKEDPKFKELIKVLIDWINDVLVEERIIVKQLEEDLYDGQVLQKLLEKLADRKLNVAEVTQSEIGQKQKLQTVLEAVHDLLRPHGWTIKWNVDSIHGKNLISILHLLVALAMHFRAPIRLPEHVSVQVVVVRKREGLLQTTHVSEELTTTTE
;
A
#
# COMPACT_ATOMS: atom_id res chain seq x y z
N ALA A 1 11.99 35.51 18.28
CA ALA A 1 12.63 34.33 17.68
C ALA A 1 13.79 33.85 18.57
N VAL A 2 13.46 33.20 19.69
CA VAL A 2 14.30 32.27 20.51
C VAL A 2 13.37 31.51 21.49
N SER A 3 12.20 32.08 21.84
CA SER A 3 11.31 31.52 22.88
C SER A 3 10.49 30.30 22.46
N ASP A 4 10.22 30.10 21.16
CA ASP A 4 9.28 29.05 20.71
C ASP A 4 9.96 27.67 20.54
N LEU A 5 11.30 27.64 20.41
CA LEU A 5 12.08 26.41 20.25
C LEU A 5 12.39 25.72 21.60
N GLN A 6 12.12 26.38 22.72
CA GLN A 6 12.41 25.85 24.06
C GLN A 6 11.22 25.18 24.75
N GLU A 7 9.99 25.38 24.25
CA GLU A 7 8.82 24.65 24.72
C GLU A 7 8.70 23.25 24.07
N GLU A 8 9.13 23.07 22.82
CA GLU A 8 9.14 21.76 22.16
C GLU A 8 10.12 20.77 22.82
N GLY A 9 11.18 21.26 23.46
CA GLY A 9 12.15 20.41 24.17
C GLY A 9 11.63 19.83 25.50
N LYS A 10 10.53 20.34 26.07
CA LYS A 10 10.02 19.90 27.38
C LYS A 10 8.94 18.84 27.32
N ASN A 11 8.26 18.67 26.18
CA ASN A 11 7.26 17.61 26.00
C ASN A 11 7.86 16.26 25.53
N ALA A 12 9.17 16.19 25.30
CA ALA A 12 9.86 14.96 24.92
C ALA A 12 10.13 13.98 26.09
N ILE A 13 9.78 14.33 27.33
CA ILE A 13 10.22 13.60 28.53
C ILE A 13 9.05 13.15 29.41
N ASN A 14 8.01 12.52 28.85
CA ASN A 14 7.06 11.70 29.62
C ASN A 14 6.30 10.75 28.69
N ALA A 15 7.01 9.83 28.03
CA ALA A 15 6.42 8.60 27.51
C ALA A 15 7.03 7.42 28.28
N PRO A 16 6.22 6.50 28.83
CA PRO A 16 6.77 5.27 29.40
C PRO A 16 7.55 4.55 28.31
N MET A 17 8.83 4.24 28.57
CA MET A 17 9.65 3.39 27.69
C MET A 17 8.91 2.07 27.45
N ASN A 18 8.30 1.94 26.28
CA ASN A 18 7.87 0.65 25.76
C ASN A 18 9.03 0.12 24.88
N PRO A 19 9.58 -1.08 25.12
CA PRO A 19 10.82 -1.53 24.46
C PRO A 19 10.69 -1.86 22.97
N SER A 20 9.51 -1.70 22.36
CA SER A 20 9.32 -1.91 20.93
C SER A 20 9.55 -0.60 20.18
N ALA A 21 10.80 -0.14 20.12
CA ALA A 21 11.17 0.94 19.23
C ALA A 21 11.01 0.44 17.79
N VAL A 22 9.83 0.64 17.22
CA VAL A 22 9.66 0.69 15.77
C VAL A 22 10.62 1.80 15.31
N ASP A 23 11.54 1.49 14.39
CA ASP A 23 12.37 2.50 13.73
C ASP A 23 11.43 3.38 12.88
N ILE A 24 10.77 4.33 13.54
CA ILE A 24 9.95 5.35 12.91
C ILE A 24 10.94 6.44 12.48
N HIS A 25 11.13 6.60 11.16
CA HIS A 25 12.00 7.64 10.65
C HIS A 25 11.46 9.01 11.11
N PRO A 26 12.30 10.03 11.41
CA PRO A 26 11.81 11.34 11.88
C PRO A 26 10.77 11.97 10.93
N GLU A 27 10.91 11.73 9.62
CA GLU A 27 9.94 12.16 8.60
C GLU A 27 8.60 11.42 8.68
N ASP A 28 8.57 10.22 9.27
CA ASP A 28 7.34 9.45 9.53
C ASP A 28 6.58 9.93 10.77
N THR A 29 7.18 10.82 11.58
CA THR A 29 6.52 11.45 12.74
C THR A 29 5.88 12.81 12.43
N LEU A 30 6.14 13.37 11.25
CA LEU A 30 5.58 14.65 10.81
C LEU A 30 4.20 14.43 10.18
N LEU A 31 3.19 14.19 11.01
CA LEU A 31 1.79 14.14 10.59
C LEU A 31 1.12 15.52 10.74
N GLU A 32 0.33 15.91 9.74
CA GLU A 32 -0.62 17.01 9.83
C GLU A 32 -1.81 16.63 10.73
N GLU A 33 -2.56 17.63 11.19
CA GLU A 33 -3.71 17.40 12.07
C GLU A 33 -4.80 16.59 11.35
N ASN A 34 -5.26 15.49 11.95
CA ASN A 34 -6.12 14.46 11.37
C ASN A 34 -5.48 13.57 10.30
N GLU A 35 -4.19 13.74 10.00
CA GLU A 35 -3.47 12.82 9.13
C GLU A 35 -3.28 11.47 9.83
N GLU A 36 -3.38 10.40 9.04
CA GLU A 36 -3.18 9.03 9.46
C GLU A 36 -2.15 8.37 8.56
N ARG A 37 -1.20 7.66 9.17
CA ARG A 37 -0.23 6.84 8.46
C ARG A 37 -0.23 5.42 8.99
N THR A 38 -0.07 4.50 8.07
CA THR A 38 -0.15 3.06 8.31
C THR A 38 1.22 2.45 8.00
N MET A 39 1.79 1.74 8.98
CA MET A 39 3.09 1.10 8.87
C MET A 39 2.96 -0.38 9.24
N ILE A 40 3.63 -1.26 8.51
CA ILE A 40 3.68 -2.68 8.87
C ILE A 40 4.69 -2.85 10.00
N ASP A 41 4.29 -3.55 11.07
CA ASP A 41 5.17 -3.92 12.18
C ASP A 41 6.43 -4.62 11.63
N PRO A 42 7.64 -4.24 12.05
CA PRO A 42 8.88 -4.84 11.55
C PRO A 42 8.92 -6.37 11.65
N ASN A 43 8.35 -6.96 12.71
CA ASN A 43 8.31 -8.42 12.85
C ASN A 43 7.41 -9.07 11.80
N SER A 44 6.32 -8.39 11.41
CA SER A 44 5.43 -8.87 10.34
C SER A 44 6.10 -8.76 8.97
N LYS A 45 6.98 -7.78 8.76
CA LYS A 45 7.80 -7.71 7.53
C LYS A 45 8.78 -8.87 7.42
N GLU A 46 9.26 -9.39 8.56
CA GLU A 46 10.17 -10.53 8.59
C GLU A 46 9.49 -11.88 8.40
N ASP A 47 8.16 -11.94 8.49
CA ASP A 47 7.37 -13.16 8.34
C ASP A 47 7.62 -13.83 6.96
N PRO A 48 7.99 -15.14 6.94
CA PRO A 48 8.27 -15.84 5.69
C PRO A 48 7.09 -15.88 4.70
N LYS A 49 5.85 -16.04 5.19
CA LYS A 49 4.67 -16.07 4.31
C LYS A 49 4.36 -14.69 3.74
N PHE A 50 4.57 -13.62 4.52
CA PHE A 50 4.43 -12.26 4.02
C PHE A 50 5.45 -11.96 2.90
N LYS A 51 6.72 -12.33 3.11
CA LYS A 51 7.77 -12.22 2.08
C LYS A 51 7.44 -13.06 0.84
N GLU A 52 6.93 -14.28 1.03
CA GLU A 52 6.48 -15.15 -0.05
C GLU A 52 5.33 -14.53 -0.84
N LEU A 53 4.33 -13.93 -0.17
CA LEU A 53 3.22 -13.24 -0.82
C LEU A 53 3.72 -12.13 -1.75
N ILE A 54 4.58 -11.26 -1.23
CA ILE A 54 5.19 -10.17 -2.02
C ILE A 54 5.92 -10.76 -3.23
N LYS A 55 6.76 -11.79 -3.01
CA LYS A 55 7.53 -12.41 -4.07
C LYS A 55 6.64 -12.99 -5.17
N VAL A 56 5.62 -13.77 -4.80
CA VAL A 56 4.70 -14.41 -5.75
C VAL A 56 3.95 -13.37 -6.58
N LEU A 57 3.51 -12.27 -5.97
CA LEU A 57 2.86 -11.17 -6.68
C LEU A 57 3.81 -10.44 -7.62
N ILE A 58 5.05 -10.18 -7.21
CA ILE A 58 6.07 -9.56 -8.08
C ILE A 58 6.36 -10.47 -9.28
N ASP A 59 6.63 -11.75 -9.04
CA ASP A 59 6.92 -12.73 -10.10
C ASP A 59 5.75 -12.80 -11.09
N TRP A 60 4.51 -12.85 -10.59
CA TRP A 60 3.31 -12.84 -11.42
C TRP A 60 3.20 -11.59 -12.32
N ILE A 61 3.36 -10.40 -11.75
CA ILE A 61 3.28 -9.14 -12.52
C ILE A 61 4.36 -9.12 -13.60
N ASN A 62 5.58 -9.54 -13.26
CA ASN A 62 6.70 -9.61 -14.20
C ASN A 62 6.43 -10.60 -15.34
N ASP A 63 5.86 -11.76 -15.05
CA ASP A 63 5.51 -12.75 -16.07
C ASP A 63 4.42 -12.22 -17.01
N VAL A 64 3.40 -11.54 -16.47
CA VAL A 64 2.31 -10.95 -17.29
C VAL A 64 2.82 -9.80 -18.18
N LEU A 65 3.81 -9.04 -17.72
CA LEU A 65 4.30 -7.82 -18.39
C LEU A 65 5.66 -7.95 -19.08
N VAL A 66 6.14 -9.19 -19.27
CA VAL A 66 7.44 -9.47 -19.87
C VAL A 66 7.55 -8.94 -21.31
N GLU A 67 6.46 -9.01 -22.08
CA GLU A 67 6.43 -8.54 -23.48
C GLU A 67 6.51 -7.01 -23.57
N GLU A 68 6.00 -6.31 -22.56
CA GLU A 68 6.08 -4.86 -22.39
C GLU A 68 7.45 -4.41 -21.87
N ARG A 69 8.36 -5.34 -21.53
CA ARG A 69 9.67 -5.08 -20.93
C ARG A 69 9.59 -4.31 -19.61
N ILE A 70 8.53 -4.55 -18.85
CA ILE A 70 8.35 -3.98 -17.51
C ILE A 70 8.95 -4.95 -16.50
N ILE A 71 9.70 -4.42 -15.52
CA ILE A 71 10.29 -5.19 -14.44
C ILE A 71 9.97 -4.49 -13.12
N VAL A 72 9.16 -5.15 -12.31
CA VAL A 72 8.83 -4.80 -10.93
C VAL A 72 9.84 -5.44 -10.00
N LYS A 73 10.34 -4.65 -9.05
CA LYS A 73 11.26 -5.05 -7.99
C LYS A 73 10.71 -4.75 -6.60
N GLN A 74 9.99 -3.64 -6.46
CA GLN A 74 9.42 -3.18 -5.20
C GLN A 74 8.01 -2.65 -5.47
N LEU A 75 7.01 -3.29 -4.89
CA LEU A 75 5.61 -3.01 -5.17
C LEU A 75 5.26 -1.53 -4.90
N GLU A 76 5.73 -0.98 -3.78
CA GLU A 76 5.53 0.43 -3.44
C GLU A 76 6.14 1.38 -4.47
N GLU A 77 7.36 1.12 -4.91
CA GLU A 77 8.10 2.03 -5.80
C GLU A 77 7.68 1.93 -7.26
N ASP A 78 7.23 0.76 -7.69
CA ASP A 78 6.92 0.51 -9.11
C ASP A 78 5.43 0.70 -9.43
N LEU A 79 4.52 0.65 -8.45
CA LEU A 79 3.06 0.74 -8.70
C LEU A 79 2.44 2.10 -8.33
N TYR A 80 3.11 2.94 -7.53
CA TYR A 80 2.51 4.15 -6.95
C TYR A 80 2.05 5.18 -7.98
N ASP A 81 2.67 5.23 -9.16
CA ASP A 81 2.33 6.21 -10.20
C ASP A 81 1.18 5.74 -11.11
N GLY A 82 0.75 4.47 -10.95
CA GLY A 82 -0.32 3.82 -11.70
C GLY A 82 0.09 3.23 -13.07
N GLN A 83 1.34 3.37 -13.51
CA GLN A 83 1.77 2.90 -14.83
C GLN A 83 1.77 1.37 -14.93
N VAL A 84 2.40 0.70 -13.95
CA VAL A 84 2.44 -0.77 -13.92
C VAL A 84 1.04 -1.34 -13.74
N LEU A 85 0.23 -0.76 -12.86
CA LEU A 85 -1.16 -1.17 -12.64
C LEU A 85 -2.02 -1.01 -13.90
N GLN A 86 -1.85 0.09 -14.66
CA GLN A 86 -2.50 0.27 -15.95
C GLN A 86 -2.14 -0.89 -16.89
N LYS A 87 -0.84 -1.16 -17.08
CA LYS A 87 -0.37 -2.17 -18.05
C LYS A 87 -0.81 -3.57 -17.66
N LEU A 88 -0.75 -3.89 -16.37
CA LEU A 88 -1.27 -5.14 -15.82
C LEU A 88 -2.76 -5.30 -16.14
N LEU A 89 -3.58 -4.29 -15.86
CA LEU A 89 -5.01 -4.35 -16.13
C LEU A 89 -5.33 -4.44 -17.63
N GLU A 90 -4.58 -3.72 -18.47
CA GLU A 90 -4.74 -3.79 -19.93
C GLU A 90 -4.48 -5.21 -20.46
N LYS A 91 -3.43 -5.88 -19.97
CA LYS A 91 -3.07 -7.24 -20.36
C LYS A 91 -4.06 -8.28 -19.85
N LEU A 92 -4.45 -8.19 -18.58
CA LEU A 92 -5.36 -9.15 -17.96
C LEU A 92 -6.79 -9.07 -18.55
N ALA A 93 -7.27 -7.86 -18.83
CA ALA A 93 -8.63 -7.63 -19.34
C ALA A 93 -8.72 -7.53 -20.86
N ASP A 94 -7.61 -7.73 -21.59
CA ASP A 94 -7.50 -7.58 -23.05
C ASP A 94 -8.17 -6.30 -23.58
N ARG A 95 -7.96 -5.18 -22.88
CA ARG A 95 -8.58 -3.88 -23.20
C ARG A 95 -7.61 -2.73 -22.95
N LYS A 96 -7.74 -1.65 -23.70
CA LYS A 96 -6.96 -0.42 -23.46
C LYS A 96 -7.69 0.52 -22.51
N LEU A 97 -6.94 1.14 -21.60
CA LEU A 97 -7.47 2.20 -20.74
C LEU A 97 -7.18 3.56 -21.37
N ASN A 98 -8.13 4.49 -21.26
CA ASN A 98 -7.99 5.83 -21.79
C ASN A 98 -7.27 6.74 -20.77
N VAL A 99 -5.96 6.52 -20.64
CA VAL A 99 -5.07 7.33 -19.78
C VAL A 99 -3.82 7.74 -20.53
N ALA A 100 -3.20 8.84 -20.13
CA ALA A 100 -1.94 9.29 -20.71
C ALA A 100 -0.86 8.20 -20.57
N GLU A 101 -0.07 7.95 -21.62
CA GLU A 101 0.93 6.87 -21.59
C GLU A 101 2.04 7.12 -20.56
N VAL A 102 2.43 8.37 -20.36
CA VAL A 102 3.41 8.79 -19.36
C VAL A 102 2.94 10.07 -18.67
N THR A 103 3.18 10.15 -17.37
CA THR A 103 2.94 11.36 -16.58
C THR A 103 4.00 11.45 -15.48
N GLN A 104 4.54 12.65 -15.28
CA GLN A 104 5.53 12.93 -14.25
C GLN A 104 4.98 13.82 -13.13
N SER A 105 3.86 14.50 -13.36
CA SER A 105 3.22 15.32 -12.33
C SER A 105 2.42 14.45 -11.39
N GLU A 106 2.44 14.80 -10.10
CA GLU A 106 1.63 14.16 -9.06
C GLU A 106 0.15 14.15 -9.44
N ILE A 107 -0.37 15.28 -9.92
CA ILE A 107 -1.77 15.40 -10.35
C ILE A 107 -2.09 14.38 -11.47
N GLY A 108 -1.20 14.24 -12.45
CA GLY A 108 -1.40 13.30 -13.55
C GLY A 108 -1.30 11.84 -13.10
N GLN A 109 -0.42 11.53 -12.14
CA GLN A 109 -0.32 10.20 -11.53
C GLN A 109 -1.62 9.84 -10.78
N LYS A 110 -2.13 10.75 -9.94
CA LYS A 110 -3.41 10.56 -9.24
C LYS A 110 -4.59 10.41 -10.20
N GLN A 111 -4.64 11.19 -11.28
CA GLN A 111 -5.66 11.03 -12.33
C GLN A 111 -5.56 9.67 -13.03
N LYS A 112 -4.34 9.21 -13.37
CA LYS A 112 -4.13 7.88 -13.95
C LYS A 112 -4.62 6.79 -12.99
N LEU A 113 -4.22 6.85 -11.73
CA LEU A 113 -4.68 5.92 -10.69
C LEU A 113 -6.20 5.94 -10.55
N GLN A 114 -6.84 7.11 -10.57
CA GLN A 114 -8.30 7.21 -10.50
C GLN A 114 -8.95 6.39 -11.62
N THR A 115 -8.54 6.59 -12.88
CA THR A 115 -9.09 5.83 -14.02
C THR A 115 -8.78 4.34 -13.94
N VAL A 116 -7.58 3.97 -13.49
CA VAL A 116 -7.20 2.55 -13.30
C VAL A 116 -8.07 1.90 -12.23
N LEU A 117 -8.25 2.55 -11.07
CA LEU A 117 -9.02 2.01 -9.95
C LEU A 117 -10.52 1.97 -10.23
N GLU A 118 -11.07 2.93 -10.98
CA GLU A 118 -12.43 2.85 -11.52
C GLU A 118 -12.61 1.63 -12.42
N ALA A 119 -11.67 1.41 -13.34
CA ALA A 119 -11.68 0.26 -14.24
C ALA A 119 -11.58 -1.07 -13.48
N VAL A 120 -10.82 -1.12 -12.37
CA VAL A 120 -10.78 -2.27 -11.45
C VAL A 120 -12.11 -2.45 -10.74
N HIS A 121 -12.72 -1.37 -10.22
CA HIS A 121 -14.01 -1.44 -9.54
C HIS A 121 -15.10 -2.05 -10.44
N ASP A 122 -15.17 -1.62 -11.70
CA ASP A 122 -16.12 -2.13 -12.70
C ASP A 122 -15.93 -3.61 -13.03
N LEU A 123 -14.68 -4.09 -12.98
CA LEU A 123 -14.33 -5.49 -13.22
C LEU A 123 -14.68 -6.37 -12.01
N LEU A 124 -14.20 -5.97 -10.82
CA LEU A 124 -14.35 -6.77 -9.61
C LEU A 124 -15.81 -6.82 -9.12
N ARG A 125 -16.58 -5.74 -9.36
CA ARG A 125 -17.96 -5.58 -8.88
C ARG A 125 -18.10 -6.02 -7.40
N PRO A 126 -17.39 -5.35 -6.48
CA PRO A 126 -17.28 -5.77 -5.08
C PRO A 126 -18.59 -5.54 -4.31
N HIS A 127 -19.56 -6.42 -4.47
CA HIS A 127 -20.83 -6.34 -3.76
C HIS A 127 -20.64 -6.81 -2.31
N GLY A 128 -20.67 -5.87 -1.36
CA GLY A 128 -20.56 -6.15 0.07
C GLY A 128 -19.12 -6.36 0.57
N TRP A 129 -18.11 -6.16 -0.26
CA TRP A 129 -16.70 -6.20 0.17
C TRP A 129 -16.26 -4.86 0.74
N THR A 130 -15.37 -4.90 1.72
CA THR A 130 -14.68 -3.69 2.17
C THR A 130 -13.48 -3.45 1.27
N ILE A 131 -13.49 -2.35 0.51
CA ILE A 131 -12.36 -1.95 -0.35
C ILE A 131 -11.28 -1.30 0.52
N LYS A 132 -10.05 -1.82 0.43
CA LYS A 132 -8.90 -1.43 1.25
C LYS A 132 -7.85 -0.59 0.50
N TRP A 133 -8.22 -0.09 -0.68
CA TRP A 133 -7.37 0.76 -1.52
C TRP A 133 -8.15 1.94 -2.10
N ASN A 134 -7.44 3.02 -2.32
CA ASN A 134 -7.90 4.23 -3.01
C ASN A 134 -6.69 4.94 -3.64
N VAL A 135 -6.93 5.99 -4.43
CA VAL A 135 -5.86 6.73 -5.13
C VAL A 135 -4.76 7.19 -4.17
N ASP A 136 -5.13 7.82 -3.06
CA ASP A 136 -4.16 8.38 -2.11
C ASP A 136 -3.34 7.30 -1.41
N SER A 137 -3.94 6.14 -1.09
CA SER A 137 -3.20 5.02 -0.48
C SER A 137 -2.20 4.38 -1.44
N ILE A 138 -2.56 4.22 -2.72
CA ILE A 138 -1.64 3.64 -3.71
C ILE A 138 -0.53 4.63 -4.05
N HIS A 139 -0.89 5.89 -4.31
CA HIS A 139 0.07 6.96 -4.59
C HIS A 139 0.99 7.24 -3.40
N GLY A 140 0.45 7.18 -2.18
CA GLY A 140 1.17 7.24 -0.91
C GLY A 140 1.91 5.96 -0.53
N LYS A 141 2.09 5.02 -1.47
CA LYS A 141 2.94 3.82 -1.30
C LYS A 141 2.52 2.92 -0.14
N ASN A 142 1.23 2.87 0.16
CA ASN A 142 0.72 1.98 1.21
C ASN A 142 0.76 0.53 0.72
N LEU A 143 1.77 -0.22 1.18
CA LEU A 143 1.96 -1.62 0.80
C LEU A 143 0.74 -2.49 1.11
N ILE A 144 0.03 -2.26 2.22
CA ILE A 144 -1.18 -3.02 2.57
C ILE A 144 -2.27 -2.82 1.51
N SER A 145 -2.53 -1.58 1.11
CA SER A 145 -3.50 -1.27 0.05
C SER A 145 -3.10 -1.85 -1.30
N ILE A 146 -1.81 -1.80 -1.63
CA ILE A 146 -1.27 -2.39 -2.87
C ILE A 146 -1.45 -3.91 -2.86
N LEU A 147 -1.13 -4.59 -1.76
CA LEU A 147 -1.28 -6.04 -1.64
C LEU A 147 -2.74 -6.48 -1.75
N HIS A 148 -3.67 -5.79 -1.06
CA HIS A 148 -5.10 -6.08 -1.18
C HIS A 148 -5.61 -5.95 -2.63
N LEU A 149 -5.19 -4.90 -3.33
CA LEU A 149 -5.53 -4.69 -4.74
C LEU A 149 -4.99 -5.84 -5.61
N LEU A 150 -3.72 -6.19 -5.45
CA LEU A 150 -3.08 -7.23 -6.26
C LEU A 150 -3.65 -8.62 -5.98
N VAL A 151 -3.91 -8.97 -4.72
CA VAL A 151 -4.58 -10.22 -4.34
C VAL A 151 -5.96 -10.30 -4.98
N ALA A 152 -6.75 -9.22 -4.90
CA ALA A 152 -8.08 -9.18 -5.51
C ALA A 152 -8.02 -9.37 -7.04
N LEU A 153 -7.05 -8.75 -7.71
CA LEU A 153 -6.83 -8.94 -9.16
C LEU A 153 -6.38 -10.36 -9.49
N ALA A 154 -5.40 -10.91 -8.77
CA ALA A 154 -4.92 -12.26 -8.97
C ALA A 154 -6.04 -13.30 -8.82
N MET A 155 -6.89 -13.14 -7.80
CA MET A 155 -8.05 -14.02 -7.59
C MET A 155 -9.10 -13.85 -8.69
N HIS A 156 -9.46 -12.62 -9.05
CA HIS A 156 -10.49 -12.36 -10.07
C HIS A 156 -10.11 -12.94 -11.44
N PHE A 157 -8.85 -12.73 -11.86
CA PHE A 157 -8.35 -13.23 -13.13
C PHE A 157 -7.85 -14.67 -13.08
N ARG A 158 -7.95 -15.34 -11.93
CA ARG A 158 -7.44 -16.72 -11.71
C ARG A 158 -5.99 -16.84 -12.17
N ALA A 159 -5.15 -15.92 -11.69
CA ALA A 159 -3.73 -15.90 -12.00
C ALA A 159 -3.12 -17.29 -11.77
N PRO A 160 -2.22 -17.77 -12.66
CA PRO A 160 -1.62 -19.10 -12.58
C PRO A 160 -0.52 -19.17 -11.50
N ILE A 161 -0.81 -18.70 -10.30
CA ILE A 161 0.09 -18.61 -9.15
C ILE A 161 -0.58 -19.21 -7.92
N ARG A 162 0.23 -19.63 -6.95
CA ARG A 162 -0.26 -20.12 -5.65
C ARG A 162 -0.03 -19.04 -4.61
N LEU A 163 -1.09 -18.34 -4.23
CA LEU A 163 -1.01 -17.38 -3.13
C LEU A 163 -0.83 -18.14 -1.80
N PRO A 164 0.08 -17.72 -0.92
CA PRO A 164 0.16 -18.28 0.42
C PRO A 164 -1.13 -17.97 1.18
N GLU A 165 -1.66 -18.96 1.90
CA GLU A 165 -2.91 -18.82 2.67
C GLU A 165 -2.67 -18.27 4.07
N HIS A 166 -3.68 -17.54 4.57
CA HIS A 166 -3.73 -16.99 5.93
C HIS A 166 -2.52 -16.09 6.25
N VAL A 167 -2.15 -15.24 5.29
CA VAL A 167 -1.13 -14.22 5.53
C VAL A 167 -1.79 -13.05 6.24
N SER A 168 -1.33 -12.79 7.46
CA SER A 168 -1.78 -11.67 8.29
C SER A 168 -0.58 -10.90 8.80
N VAL A 169 -0.74 -9.59 8.92
CA VAL A 169 0.32 -8.70 9.40
C VAL A 169 -0.21 -7.78 10.49
N GLN A 170 0.65 -7.46 11.46
CA GLN A 170 0.39 -6.40 12.41
C GLN A 170 0.71 -5.06 11.77
N VAL A 171 -0.25 -4.16 11.88
CA VAL A 171 -0.22 -2.84 11.30
C VAL A 171 -0.29 -1.81 12.41
N VAL A 172 0.65 -0.88 12.40
CA VAL A 172 0.71 0.27 13.29
C VAL A 172 0.08 1.45 12.57
N VAL A 173 -1.04 1.93 13.11
CA VAL A 173 -1.74 3.12 12.65
C VAL A 173 -1.37 4.26 13.58
N VAL A 174 -0.75 5.30 13.03
CA VAL A 174 -0.40 6.53 13.75
C VAL A 174 -1.27 7.65 13.22
N ARG A 175 -2.02 8.29 14.11
CA ARG A 175 -2.89 9.42 13.77
C ARG A 175 -2.60 10.61 14.68
N LYS A 176 -2.54 11.82 14.12
CA LYS A 176 -2.45 13.04 14.93
C LYS A 176 -3.85 13.57 15.24
N ARG A 177 -4.15 13.74 16.52
CA ARG A 177 -5.38 14.35 17.03
C ARG A 177 -5.08 15.28 18.18
N GLU A 178 -5.58 16.50 18.09
CA GLU A 178 -5.40 17.58 19.06
C GLU A 178 -3.92 17.83 19.35
N GLY A 179 -3.06 17.72 18.32
CA GLY A 179 -1.61 17.85 18.45
C GLY A 179 -0.89 16.63 19.05
N LEU A 180 -1.60 15.57 19.46
CA LEU A 180 -1.01 14.34 19.99
C LEU A 180 -1.02 13.19 18.98
N LEU A 181 0.05 12.42 18.94
CA LEU A 181 0.11 11.17 18.18
C LEU A 181 -0.60 10.04 18.93
N GLN A 182 -1.60 9.45 18.30
CA GLN A 182 -2.30 8.25 18.75
C GLN A 182 -1.82 7.06 17.92
N THR A 183 -1.33 6.02 18.60
CA THR A 183 -0.86 4.79 17.97
C THR A 183 -1.82 3.65 18.28
N THR A 184 -2.26 2.95 17.24
CA THR A 184 -3.11 1.75 17.37
C THR A 184 -2.48 0.60 16.61
N HIS A 185 -2.51 -0.60 17.18
CA HIS A 185 -2.11 -1.83 16.49
C HIS A 185 -3.36 -2.55 15.98
N VAL A 186 -3.35 -2.90 14.70
CA VAL A 186 -4.46 -3.58 14.01
C VAL A 186 -3.89 -4.79 13.27
N SER A 187 -4.53 -5.95 13.43
CA SER A 187 -4.21 -7.12 12.61
C SER A 187 -4.94 -7.00 11.28
N GLU A 188 -4.22 -7.07 10.16
CA GLU A 188 -4.79 -7.08 8.81
C GLU A 188 -4.53 -8.43 8.15
N GLU A 189 -5.58 -9.11 7.71
CA GLU A 189 -5.51 -10.36 6.94
C GLU A 189 -5.46 -10.01 5.45
N LEU A 190 -4.40 -10.46 4.76
CA LEU A 190 -4.12 -10.18 3.35
C LEU A 190 -4.59 -11.31 2.43
N THR A 191 -4.58 -12.56 2.91
CA THR A 191 -5.06 -13.71 2.16
C THR A 191 -5.88 -14.64 3.06
N THR A 192 -6.94 -15.21 2.49
CA THR A 192 -7.75 -16.26 3.13
C THR A 192 -7.44 -17.62 2.50
N THR A 193 -8.21 -18.66 2.86
CA THR A 193 -8.17 -19.95 2.16
C THR A 193 -8.51 -19.75 0.68
N THR A 194 -7.70 -20.36 -0.19
CA THR A 194 -7.92 -20.38 -1.64
C THR A 194 -8.53 -21.74 -2.00
N GLU A 195 -9.84 -21.79 -2.28
CA GLU A 195 -10.52 -22.99 -2.82
C GLU A 195 -10.26 -23.21 -4.31
#